data_AF-L8WK63-F1
#
_entry.id   AF-L8WK63-F1
#
_cell.length_a   1.000
_cell.length_b   1.000
_cell.length_c   1.000
_cell.angle_alpha   90.00
_cell.angle_beta   90.00
_cell.angle_gamma   90.00
#
_symmetry.space_group_name_H-M   'P 1'
#
loop_
_entity.id
_entity.type
_entity.pdbx_description
1 polymer ?
#
loop_
_entity_poly.entity_id
_entity_poly.type
_entity_poly.pdbx_seq_one_letter_code
_entity_poly.pdbx_strand_id
1 'polypeptide(L)'
;MSSMRSRISDFVRSLQEEIVLALESLDPEGPKFVRDSWTRPEGGSGLSCVLQGTDKPRDNLSSAAPPFAPLEKAGVNISIINGRLPPAAIAHMRADHAGLPIDTKNIPPVGLPFFVAGLSLVIHPRSPHAPTVHANWRYFEIDEADVDPSDESTDRTPLAWWFGGGSDLTPSYLYPEDCVHFHKTIQDACTPFGKDLYPAMKAWCDEYFYIPHPRGIGGIFFDDMSSHNTHRIDIHADPSPRPRSAEECFVFIQSLGKSFVPGYLPIMHRRAFTPWTEEERQWQLIRRGRYVEFNLVVDRGTKFGLQTPSARIESILMTLPETARWEYMSEVGAQSGSREAQMLEVLATPRNWVWRLG
;
A
#
# COMPACT_ATOMS: atom_id res chain seq x y z
N MET A 1 -0.98 -8.36 -29.17
CA MET A 1 -1.08 -8.45 -27.69
C MET A 1 -1.30 -7.03 -27.18
N SER A 2 -2.00 -6.80 -26.07
CA SER A 2 -2.11 -5.45 -25.48
C SER A 2 -0.79 -5.04 -24.81
N SER A 3 -0.46 -3.74 -24.81
CA SER A 3 0.77 -3.20 -24.22
C SER A 3 0.77 -3.36 -22.69
N MET A 4 1.94 -3.33 -22.06
CA MET A 4 2.06 -3.41 -20.60
C MET A 4 1.24 -2.30 -19.93
N ARG A 5 1.28 -1.06 -20.47
CA ARG A 5 0.48 0.10 -20.01
C ARG A 5 -1.02 -0.20 -19.93
N SER A 6 -1.59 -0.76 -21.00
CA SER A 6 -3.01 -1.11 -21.06
C SER A 6 -3.32 -2.20 -20.04
N ARG A 7 -2.53 -3.27 -20.00
CA ARG A 7 -2.76 -4.39 -19.09
C ARG A 7 -2.67 -4.02 -17.61
N ILE A 8 -1.69 -3.20 -17.22
CA ILE A 8 -1.59 -2.73 -15.84
C ILE A 8 -2.74 -1.78 -15.49
N SER A 9 -3.15 -0.92 -16.42
CA SER A 9 -4.29 -0.01 -16.23
C SER A 9 -5.58 -0.78 -15.99
N ASP A 10 -5.86 -1.81 -16.81
CA ASP A 10 -7.02 -2.67 -16.65
C ASP A 10 -6.98 -3.46 -15.35
N PHE A 11 -5.79 -3.95 -14.98
CA PHE A 11 -5.60 -4.68 -13.72
C PHE A 11 -5.89 -3.80 -12.50
N VAL A 12 -5.33 -2.58 -12.41
CA VAL A 12 -5.56 -1.72 -11.24
C VAL A 12 -7.02 -1.26 -11.14
N ARG A 13 -7.69 -1.01 -12.27
CA ARG A 13 -9.13 -0.70 -12.30
C ARG A 13 -9.97 -1.86 -11.79
N SER A 14 -9.69 -3.08 -12.27
CA SER A 14 -10.41 -4.28 -11.86
C SER A 14 -10.17 -4.59 -10.38
N LEU A 15 -8.91 -4.49 -9.93
CA LEU A 15 -8.53 -4.73 -8.54
C LEU A 15 -9.16 -3.70 -7.59
N GLN A 16 -9.23 -2.43 -7.98
CA GLN A 16 -9.89 -1.40 -7.18
C GLN A 16 -11.37 -1.73 -6.97
N GLU A 17 -12.08 -2.09 -8.04
CA GLU A 17 -13.50 -2.42 -7.93
C GLU A 17 -13.72 -3.69 -7.09
N GLU A 18 -12.89 -4.73 -7.28
CA GLU A 18 -12.93 -5.94 -6.45
C GLU A 18 -12.78 -5.62 -4.96
N ILE A 19 -11.78 -4.79 -4.61
CA ILE A 19 -11.51 -4.40 -3.22
C ILE A 19 -12.64 -3.54 -2.66
N VAL A 20 -13.13 -2.56 -3.42
CA VAL A 20 -14.22 -1.67 -2.99
C VAL A 20 -15.49 -2.47 -2.73
N LEU A 21 -15.86 -3.38 -3.63
CA LEU A 21 -17.03 -4.24 -3.45
C LEU A 21 -16.87 -5.19 -2.26
N ALA A 22 -15.67 -5.76 -2.07
CA ALA A 22 -15.38 -6.60 -0.91
C ALA A 22 -15.54 -5.82 0.41
N LEU A 23 -15.07 -4.58 0.47
CA LEU A 23 -15.22 -3.71 1.64
C LEU A 23 -16.67 -3.26 1.86
N GLU A 24 -17.40 -2.90 0.79
CA GLU A 24 -18.83 -2.57 0.86
C GLU A 24 -19.70 -3.77 1.30
N SER A 25 -19.23 -5.01 1.10
CA SER A 25 -19.93 -6.21 1.55
C SER A 25 -19.90 -6.43 3.06
N LEU A 26 -18.99 -5.77 3.79
CA LEU A 26 -18.97 -5.78 5.26
C LEU A 26 -20.22 -5.12 5.86
N ASP A 27 -20.84 -4.21 5.12
CA ASP A 27 -22.05 -3.50 5.52
C ASP A 27 -22.92 -3.16 4.29
N PRO A 28 -23.74 -4.12 3.82
CA PRO A 28 -24.53 -3.94 2.60
C PRO A 28 -25.50 -2.76 2.65
N GLU A 29 -26.00 -2.43 3.84
CA GLU A 29 -26.91 -1.31 4.14
C GLU A 29 -26.15 -0.07 4.64
N GLY A 30 -24.82 -0.09 4.58
CA GLY A 30 -23.94 1.01 4.98
C GLY A 30 -23.70 2.04 3.87
N PRO A 31 -23.02 3.14 4.21
CA PRO A 31 -22.58 4.11 3.23
C PRO A 31 -21.67 3.44 2.19
N LYS A 32 -21.84 3.84 0.93
CA LYS A 32 -21.02 3.37 -0.20
C LYS A 32 -19.81 4.28 -0.40
N PHE A 33 -18.79 3.77 -1.07
CA PHE A 33 -17.64 4.57 -1.46
C PHE A 33 -18.07 5.65 -2.47
N VAL A 34 -17.70 6.90 -2.18
CA VAL A 34 -17.73 7.98 -3.17
C VAL A 34 -16.64 7.68 -4.20
N ARG A 35 -17.06 7.60 -5.47
CA ARG A 35 -16.19 7.35 -6.63
C ARG A 35 -15.94 8.69 -7.32
N ASP A 36 -14.77 9.27 -7.11
CA ASP A 36 -14.37 10.57 -7.66
C ASP A 36 -13.32 10.41 -8.76
N SER A 37 -13.74 10.58 -10.01
CA SER A 37 -12.87 10.55 -11.19
C SER A 37 -12.24 11.91 -11.44
N TRP A 38 -10.95 11.92 -11.73
CA TRP A 38 -10.21 13.14 -12.02
C TRP A 38 -9.20 12.97 -13.15
N THR A 39 -8.84 14.09 -13.78
CA THR A 39 -7.83 14.18 -14.84
C THR A 39 -6.78 15.21 -14.48
N ARG A 40 -5.62 15.13 -15.13
CA ARG A 40 -4.55 16.12 -14.97
C ARG A 40 -4.35 16.91 -16.26
N PRO A 41 -4.10 18.22 -16.17
CA PRO A 41 -3.68 19.01 -17.33
C PRO A 41 -2.40 18.48 -17.98
N GLU A 42 -1.48 17.92 -17.20
CA GLU A 42 -0.19 17.42 -17.70
C GLU A 42 -0.25 16.03 -18.33
N GLY A 43 -1.41 15.35 -18.25
CA GLY A 43 -1.58 13.99 -18.75
C GLY A 43 -2.00 12.98 -17.67
N GLY A 44 -2.88 12.07 -18.05
CA GLY A 44 -3.38 10.99 -17.21
C GLY A 44 -4.62 11.31 -16.38
N SER A 45 -5.01 10.32 -15.57
CA SER A 45 -6.26 10.30 -14.81
C SER A 45 -6.12 9.46 -13.54
N GLY A 46 -7.14 9.53 -12.69
CA GLY A 46 -7.30 8.62 -11.57
C GLY A 46 -8.75 8.47 -11.17
N LEU A 47 -8.98 7.50 -10.30
CA LEU A 47 -10.27 7.28 -9.64
C LEU A 47 -9.98 7.11 -8.16
N SER A 48 -10.51 8.04 -7.37
CA SER A 48 -10.42 8.00 -5.91
C SER A 48 -11.73 7.42 -5.35
N CYS A 49 -11.67 6.24 -4.76
CA CYS A 49 -12.80 5.67 -4.04
C CYS A 49 -12.60 5.94 -2.56
N VAL A 50 -13.46 6.75 -1.93
CA VAL A 50 -13.32 7.15 -0.52
C VAL A 50 -14.63 6.93 0.25
N LEU A 51 -14.51 6.42 1.47
CA LEU A 51 -15.58 6.30 2.46
C LEU A 51 -15.12 6.99 3.76
N GLN A 52 -15.94 7.89 4.30
CA GLN A 52 -15.61 8.71 5.47
C GLN A 52 -16.88 9.23 6.17
N GLY A 53 -16.77 9.69 7.42
CA GLY A 53 -17.89 10.32 8.15
C GLY A 53 -19.00 9.34 8.48
N THR A 54 -18.63 8.11 8.85
CA THR A 54 -19.54 6.99 9.10
C THR A 54 -19.96 6.86 10.56
N ASP A 55 -19.63 7.85 11.38
CA ASP A 55 -19.99 7.97 12.79
C ASP A 55 -21.42 8.51 13.00
N LYS A 56 -22.07 8.97 11.92
CA LYS A 56 -23.45 9.45 11.95
C LYS A 56 -24.41 8.35 12.38
N PRO A 57 -25.46 8.69 13.17
CA PRO A 57 -26.54 7.76 13.48
C PRO A 57 -27.11 7.15 12.21
N ARG A 58 -27.35 5.84 12.24
CA ARG A 58 -27.89 5.09 11.11
C ARG A 58 -29.34 4.76 11.37
N ASP A 59 -30.22 5.40 10.61
CA ASP A 59 -31.67 5.19 10.70
C ASP A 59 -32.15 4.29 9.54
N ASN A 60 -33.32 3.64 9.72
CA ASN A 60 -34.00 2.83 8.71
C ASN A 60 -33.21 1.60 8.21
N LEU A 61 -32.38 0.99 9.07
CA LEU A 61 -31.69 -0.26 8.76
C LEU A 61 -32.53 -1.49 9.10
N SER A 62 -32.29 -2.60 8.40
CA SER A 62 -32.82 -3.90 8.80
C SER A 62 -32.23 -4.36 10.15
N SER A 63 -32.90 -5.31 10.80
CA SER A 63 -32.38 -5.94 12.03
C SER A 63 -31.11 -6.77 11.81
N ALA A 64 -30.73 -7.03 10.56
CA ALA A 64 -29.51 -7.73 10.19
C ALA A 64 -28.31 -6.78 10.01
N ALA A 65 -28.55 -5.46 9.94
CA ALA A 65 -27.48 -4.49 9.77
C ALA A 65 -26.61 -4.39 11.04
N PRO A 66 -25.29 -4.16 10.88
CA PRO A 66 -24.42 -4.00 12.03
C PRO A 66 -24.75 -2.72 12.81
N PRO A 67 -24.53 -2.70 14.14
CA PRO A 67 -24.91 -1.59 15.01
C PRO A 67 -24.17 -0.28 14.72
N PHE A 68 -23.02 -0.36 14.04
CA PHE A 68 -22.24 0.78 13.56
C PHE A 68 -21.51 0.38 12.27
N ALA A 69 -21.10 1.38 11.49
CA ALA A 69 -20.33 1.13 10.27
C ALA A 69 -18.94 0.54 10.62
N PRO A 70 -18.52 -0.58 10.00
CA PRO A 70 -17.25 -1.25 10.32
C PRO A 70 -16.02 -0.42 9.91
N LEU A 71 -16.15 0.40 8.88
CA LEU A 71 -15.11 1.28 8.36
C LEU A 71 -15.35 2.69 8.86
N GLU A 72 -14.35 3.31 9.50
CA GLU A 72 -14.42 4.71 9.91
C GLU A 72 -13.97 5.63 8.78
N LYS A 73 -12.81 5.31 8.20
CA LYS A 73 -12.32 5.96 6.99
C LYS A 73 -11.60 4.93 6.12
N ALA A 74 -11.86 4.95 4.82
CA ALA A 74 -11.24 4.06 3.88
C ALA A 74 -11.03 4.79 2.56
N GLY A 75 -9.89 4.55 1.91
CA GLY A 75 -9.76 4.89 0.51
C GLY A 75 -8.96 3.87 -0.26
N VAL A 76 -9.38 3.70 -1.51
CA VAL A 76 -8.81 2.79 -2.49
C VAL A 76 -8.67 3.61 -3.75
N ASN A 77 -7.46 4.11 -4.03
CA ASN A 77 -7.20 5.06 -5.09
C ASN A 77 -6.40 4.38 -6.20
N ILE A 78 -6.73 4.68 -7.45
CA ILE A 78 -5.88 4.37 -8.60
C ILE A 78 -5.41 5.66 -9.27
N SER A 79 -4.24 5.59 -9.88
CA SER A 79 -3.69 6.66 -10.71
C SER A 79 -3.01 6.04 -11.91
N ILE A 80 -3.34 6.55 -13.10
CA ILE A 80 -2.76 6.17 -14.38
C ILE A 80 -2.31 7.47 -15.04
N ILE A 81 -1.02 7.77 -14.88
CA ILE A 81 -0.43 9.06 -15.18
C ILE A 81 0.62 8.86 -16.27
N ASN A 82 0.62 9.77 -17.24
CA ASN A 82 1.70 9.95 -18.19
C ASN A 82 2.15 11.40 -18.19
N GLY A 83 3.34 11.66 -18.71
CA GLY A 83 3.89 13.01 -18.78
C GLY A 83 5.38 12.98 -19.10
N ARG A 84 6.10 14.02 -18.71
CA ARG A 84 7.57 14.09 -18.85
C ARG A 84 8.24 14.32 -17.50
N LEU A 85 9.28 13.54 -17.21
CA LEU A 85 10.12 13.71 -16.04
C LEU A 85 11.24 14.72 -16.34
N PRO A 86 11.35 15.82 -15.58
CA PRO A 86 12.46 16.75 -15.77
C PRO A 86 13.80 16.10 -15.37
N PRO A 87 14.94 16.57 -15.92
CA PRO A 87 16.27 16.01 -15.63
C PRO A 87 16.58 15.87 -14.12
N ALA A 88 16.16 16.86 -13.31
CA ALA A 88 16.35 16.84 -11.87
C ALA A 88 15.58 15.69 -11.17
N ALA A 89 14.36 15.38 -11.63
CA ALA A 89 13.58 14.27 -11.10
C ALA A 89 14.25 12.93 -11.45
N ILE A 90 14.74 12.78 -12.69
CA ILE A 90 15.46 11.57 -13.12
C ILE A 90 16.76 11.38 -12.32
N ALA A 91 17.49 12.46 -12.05
CA ALA A 91 18.69 12.41 -11.21
C ALA A 91 18.37 11.97 -9.78
N HIS A 92 17.29 12.47 -9.19
CA HIS A 92 16.82 12.05 -7.86
C HIS A 92 16.40 10.57 -7.86
N MET A 93 15.62 10.14 -8.85
CA MET A 93 15.19 8.75 -8.99
C MET A 93 16.39 7.80 -9.10
N ARG A 94 17.43 8.13 -9.88
CA ARG A 94 18.63 7.29 -9.97
C ARG A 94 19.42 7.17 -8.66
N ALA A 95 19.35 8.16 -7.78
CA ALA A 95 19.99 8.07 -6.47
C ALA A 95 19.32 6.99 -5.60
N ASP A 96 17.99 6.88 -5.69
CA ASP A 96 17.20 5.87 -4.97
C ASP A 96 17.14 4.52 -5.71
N HIS A 97 17.34 4.55 -7.03
CA HIS A 97 17.22 3.41 -7.94
C HIS A 97 18.51 3.26 -8.79
N ALA A 98 19.63 2.95 -8.13
CA ALA A 98 20.96 2.93 -8.75
C ALA A 98 21.08 1.97 -9.96
N GLY A 99 20.16 1.01 -10.09
CA GLY A 99 20.08 0.07 -11.21
C GLY A 99 19.41 0.60 -12.49
N LEU A 100 18.88 1.83 -12.50
CA LEU A 100 18.24 2.40 -13.69
C LEU A 100 19.27 2.67 -14.81
N PRO A 101 19.14 2.04 -15.99
CA PRO A 101 20.11 2.15 -17.08
C PRO A 101 19.92 3.43 -17.92
N ILE A 102 19.71 4.59 -17.27
CA ILE A 102 19.47 5.87 -17.95
C ILE A 102 20.75 6.70 -17.94
N ASP A 103 21.24 7.09 -19.13
CA ASP A 103 22.30 8.09 -19.25
C ASP A 103 21.77 9.49 -18.94
N THR A 104 22.13 10.01 -17.77
CA THR A 104 21.71 11.33 -17.32
C THR A 104 22.47 12.48 -17.99
N LYS A 105 23.55 12.20 -18.72
CA LYS A 105 24.39 13.26 -19.33
C LYS A 105 23.71 13.95 -20.50
N ASN A 106 22.74 13.28 -21.14
CA ASN A 106 22.12 13.71 -22.39
C ASN A 106 20.58 13.77 -22.31
N ILE A 107 20.02 14.07 -21.14
CA ILE A 107 18.57 14.24 -21.00
C ILE A 107 18.16 15.60 -21.61
N PRO A 108 17.20 15.64 -22.55
CA PRO A 108 16.70 16.89 -23.11
C PRO A 108 16.12 17.82 -22.02
N PRO A 109 16.17 19.15 -22.18
CA PRO A 109 15.58 20.09 -21.22
C PRO A 109 14.09 19.83 -20.94
N VAL A 110 13.37 19.33 -21.94
CA VAL A 110 11.94 18.95 -21.85
C VAL A 110 11.69 17.68 -21.03
N GLY A 111 12.73 16.92 -20.68
CA GLY A 111 12.63 15.68 -19.93
C GLY A 111 12.30 14.45 -20.78
N LEU A 112 12.27 13.28 -20.13
CA LEU A 112 11.91 12.01 -20.75
C LEU A 112 10.44 11.67 -20.51
N PRO A 113 9.72 11.10 -21.49
CA PRO A 113 8.38 10.59 -21.27
C PRO A 113 8.37 9.51 -20.19
N PHE A 114 7.31 9.48 -19.39
CA PHE A 114 7.09 8.42 -18.42
C PHE A 114 5.63 8.01 -18.37
N PHE A 115 5.42 6.80 -17.85
CA PHE A 115 4.12 6.27 -17.51
C PHE A 115 4.16 5.63 -16.12
N VAL A 116 3.11 5.83 -15.34
CA VAL A 116 2.89 5.16 -14.06
C VAL A 116 1.43 4.75 -13.94
N ALA A 117 1.22 3.50 -13.53
CA ALA A 117 -0.10 3.02 -13.14
C ALA A 117 0.02 2.32 -11.80
N GLY A 118 -0.87 2.64 -10.87
CA GLY A 118 -0.84 2.00 -9.57
C GLY A 118 -2.14 2.14 -8.79
N LEU A 119 -2.28 1.25 -7.82
CA LEU A 119 -3.30 1.27 -6.79
C LEU A 119 -2.63 1.56 -5.44
N SER A 120 -3.20 2.45 -4.65
CA SER A 120 -2.85 2.66 -3.25
C SER A 120 -4.10 2.70 -2.40
N LEU A 121 -4.08 2.01 -1.26
CA LEU A 121 -5.18 1.99 -0.32
C LEU A 121 -4.69 2.16 1.11
N VAL A 122 -5.55 2.77 1.93
CA VAL A 122 -5.46 2.75 3.39
C VAL A 122 -6.87 2.59 3.94
N ILE A 123 -7.04 1.64 4.86
CA ILE A 123 -8.31 1.36 5.53
C ILE A 123 -8.11 1.54 7.03
N HIS A 124 -8.93 2.39 7.64
CA HIS A 124 -9.02 2.59 9.08
C HIS A 124 -10.37 2.06 9.59
N PRO A 125 -10.40 0.84 10.15
CA PRO A 125 -11.60 0.31 10.79
C PRO A 125 -12.02 1.15 11.99
N ARG A 126 -13.32 1.11 12.30
CA ARG A 126 -13.86 1.78 13.49
C ARG A 126 -13.43 1.08 14.78
N SER A 127 -13.58 -0.24 14.84
CA SER A 127 -13.21 -1.06 16.01
C SER A 127 -11.70 -1.01 16.30
N PRO A 128 -11.26 -0.78 17.55
CA PRO A 128 -9.87 -0.92 18.00
C PRO A 128 -9.28 -2.32 17.74
N HIS A 129 -10.14 -3.33 17.69
CA HIS A 129 -9.76 -4.73 17.49
C HIS A 129 -9.51 -5.07 16.02
N ALA A 130 -9.98 -4.23 15.08
CA ALA A 130 -9.76 -4.40 13.66
C ALA A 130 -8.54 -3.55 13.20
N PRO A 131 -7.53 -4.17 12.57
CA PRO A 131 -6.29 -3.47 12.23
C PRO A 131 -6.47 -2.49 11.06
N THR A 132 -5.77 -1.36 11.13
CA THR A 132 -5.53 -0.55 9.94
C THR A 132 -4.70 -1.36 8.94
N VAL A 133 -4.96 -1.22 7.64
CA VAL A 133 -4.15 -1.85 6.60
C VAL A 133 -3.77 -0.83 5.54
N HIS A 134 -2.58 -1.00 4.98
CA HIS A 134 -2.11 -0.27 3.82
C HIS A 134 -1.71 -1.26 2.73
N ALA A 135 -1.94 -0.90 1.47
CA ALA A 135 -1.33 -1.59 0.35
C ALA A 135 -1.06 -0.65 -0.83
N ASN A 136 -0.03 -0.98 -1.60
CA ASN A 136 0.34 -0.30 -2.83
C ASN A 136 0.84 -1.32 -3.85
N TRP A 137 0.41 -1.22 -5.10
CA TRP A 137 1.04 -1.93 -6.21
C TRP A 137 1.10 -1.00 -7.42
N ARG A 138 2.28 -0.87 -8.01
CA ARG A 138 2.51 0.07 -9.10
C ARG A 138 3.48 -0.48 -10.13
N TYR A 139 3.35 0.05 -11.33
CA TYR A 139 4.27 -0.08 -12.44
C TYR A 139 4.73 1.31 -12.85
N PHE A 140 6.02 1.43 -13.18
CA PHE A 140 6.60 2.65 -13.71
C PHE A 140 7.45 2.30 -14.93
N GLU A 141 7.40 3.14 -15.97
CA GLU A 141 8.33 3.08 -17.10
C GLU A 141 8.72 4.47 -17.60
N ILE A 142 9.90 4.54 -18.23
CA ILE A 142 10.48 5.73 -18.84
C ILE A 142 10.81 5.39 -20.29
N ASP A 143 10.39 6.22 -21.24
CA ASP A 143 10.66 6.02 -22.66
C ASP A 143 11.83 6.88 -23.17
N GLU A 144 12.21 6.62 -24.43
CA GLU A 144 13.06 7.50 -25.23
C GLU A 144 12.40 8.87 -25.46
N ALA A 145 13.24 9.89 -25.70
CA ALA A 145 12.83 11.29 -25.63
C ALA A 145 11.76 11.71 -26.66
N ASP A 146 11.78 11.07 -27.83
CA ASP A 146 10.95 11.33 -29.00
C ASP A 146 9.58 10.62 -28.95
N VAL A 147 9.39 9.72 -27.99
CA VAL A 147 8.10 9.06 -27.76
C VAL A 147 7.07 10.07 -27.25
N ASP A 148 5.85 9.98 -27.81
CA ASP A 148 4.69 10.70 -27.27
C ASP A 148 4.27 10.01 -25.95
N PRO A 149 4.21 10.73 -24.81
CA PRO A 149 3.75 10.15 -23.54
C PRO A 149 2.36 9.51 -23.59
N SER A 150 1.51 9.94 -24.54
CA SER A 150 0.17 9.40 -24.75
C SER A 150 0.12 8.17 -25.65
N ASP A 151 1.24 7.75 -26.24
CA ASP A 151 1.30 6.56 -27.08
C ASP A 151 1.05 5.29 -26.23
N GLU A 152 0.18 4.40 -26.73
CA GLU A 152 -0.17 3.11 -26.15
C GLU A 152 0.25 1.92 -27.03
N SER A 153 1.02 2.17 -28.09
CA SER A 153 1.53 1.17 -29.03
C SER A 153 2.32 0.05 -28.34
N THR A 154 2.29 -1.14 -28.93
CA THR A 154 2.81 -2.39 -28.36
C THR A 154 4.26 -2.68 -28.71
N ASP A 155 4.81 -1.96 -29.69
CA ASP A 155 6.11 -2.27 -30.30
C ASP A 155 7.26 -1.46 -29.66
N ARG A 156 6.98 -0.75 -28.58
CA ARG A 156 7.95 0.09 -27.87
C ARG A 156 8.66 -0.68 -26.78
N THR A 157 9.94 -0.37 -26.63
CA THR A 157 10.77 -0.85 -25.52
C THR A 157 11.12 0.36 -24.64
N PRO A 158 10.67 0.41 -23.38
CA PRO A 158 11.03 1.52 -22.50
C PRO A 158 12.52 1.47 -22.16
N LEU A 159 13.14 2.64 -21.94
CA LEU A 159 14.52 2.77 -21.47
C LEU A 159 14.71 2.08 -20.11
N ALA A 160 13.71 2.22 -19.23
CA ALA A 160 13.69 1.58 -17.94
C ALA A 160 12.25 1.32 -17.49
N TRP A 161 12.06 0.24 -16.74
CA TRP A 161 10.78 -0.10 -16.14
C TRP A 161 11.01 -0.86 -14.83
N TRP A 162 10.06 -0.74 -13.90
CA TRP A 162 10.06 -1.53 -12.67
C TRP A 162 8.66 -1.60 -12.07
N PHE A 163 8.47 -2.61 -11.24
CA PHE A 163 7.32 -2.71 -10.34
C PHE A 163 7.75 -2.44 -8.90
N GLY A 164 6.81 -1.92 -8.12
CA GLY A 164 6.98 -1.72 -6.70
C GLY A 164 5.65 -1.89 -5.97
N GLY A 165 5.72 -2.09 -4.67
CA GLY A 165 4.51 -2.25 -3.87
C GLY A 165 4.73 -2.92 -2.53
N GLY A 166 3.62 -3.38 -1.96
CA GLY A 166 3.59 -4.01 -0.66
C GLY A 166 2.20 -3.98 -0.05
N SER A 167 2.05 -4.73 1.02
CA SER A 167 0.89 -4.67 1.90
C SER A 167 1.37 -4.86 3.33
N ASP A 168 0.82 -4.09 4.26
CA ASP A 168 1.23 -4.11 5.65
C ASP A 168 0.06 -3.87 6.60
N LEU A 169 0.15 -4.46 7.79
CA LEU A 169 -0.92 -4.48 8.79
C LEU A 169 -0.51 -3.70 10.04
N THR A 170 -1.40 -2.82 10.49
CA THR A 170 -1.20 -1.93 11.63
C THR A 170 -2.31 -2.14 12.68
N PRO A 171 -2.22 -3.21 13.50
CA PRO A 171 -3.13 -3.44 14.61
C PRO A 171 -2.93 -2.45 15.76
N SER A 172 -4.00 -2.12 16.47
CA SER A 172 -3.90 -1.50 17.81
C SER A 172 -3.71 -2.56 18.89
N TYR A 173 -4.39 -3.70 18.74
CA TYR A 173 -4.22 -4.86 19.61
C TYR A 173 -3.71 -6.08 18.87
N LEU A 174 -2.82 -6.81 19.51
CA LEU A 174 -2.25 -8.01 18.94
C LEU A 174 -3.25 -9.18 18.95
N TYR A 175 -3.43 -9.79 17.79
CA TYR A 175 -4.12 -11.07 17.59
C TYR A 175 -3.19 -11.98 16.77
N PRO A 176 -2.50 -12.94 17.40
CA PRO A 176 -1.52 -13.78 16.71
C PRO A 176 -2.09 -14.49 15.48
N GLU A 177 -3.32 -14.98 15.55
CA GLU A 177 -4.02 -15.65 14.46
C GLU A 177 -4.26 -14.74 13.25
N ASP A 178 -4.50 -13.44 13.46
CA ASP A 178 -4.69 -12.47 12.38
C ASP A 178 -3.35 -12.11 11.73
N CYS A 179 -2.30 -12.00 12.54
CA CYS A 179 -0.94 -11.74 12.06
C CYS A 179 -0.45 -12.92 11.20
N VAL A 180 -0.63 -14.15 11.68
CA VAL A 180 -0.30 -15.37 10.94
C VAL A 180 -1.11 -15.47 9.65
N HIS A 181 -2.43 -15.24 9.70
CA HIS A 181 -3.29 -15.27 8.52
C HIS A 181 -2.81 -14.30 7.44
N PHE A 182 -2.61 -13.03 7.80
CA PHE A 182 -2.17 -11.99 6.86
C PHE A 182 -0.83 -12.34 6.21
N HIS A 183 0.17 -12.69 7.03
CA HIS A 183 1.51 -13.02 6.53
C HIS A 183 1.53 -14.32 5.73
N LYS A 184 0.71 -15.32 6.09
CA LYS A 184 0.61 -16.58 5.36
C LYS A 184 0.01 -16.39 3.98
N THR A 185 -1.08 -15.61 3.88
CA THR A 185 -1.69 -15.30 2.58
C THR A 185 -0.71 -14.60 1.64
N ILE A 186 0.10 -13.67 2.14
CA ILE A 186 1.13 -13.00 1.34
C ILE A 186 2.25 -13.98 0.95
N GLN A 187 2.73 -14.81 1.89
CA GLN A 187 3.75 -15.83 1.62
C GLN A 187 3.28 -16.79 0.52
N ASP A 188 2.04 -17.25 0.58
CA ASP A 188 1.46 -18.15 -0.42
C ASP A 188 1.38 -17.46 -1.80
N ALA A 189 1.06 -16.16 -1.84
CA ALA A 189 1.08 -15.38 -3.08
C ALA A 189 2.49 -15.20 -3.68
N CYS A 190 3.53 -15.23 -2.84
CA CYS A 190 4.94 -15.16 -3.27
C CYS A 190 5.51 -16.52 -3.70
N THR A 191 5.02 -17.61 -3.12
CA THR A 191 5.61 -18.95 -3.23
C THR A 191 5.83 -19.43 -4.67
N PRO A 192 4.89 -19.23 -5.63
CA PRO A 192 5.09 -19.64 -7.02
C PRO A 192 6.23 -18.92 -7.75
N PHE A 193 6.70 -17.79 -7.22
CA PHE A 193 7.66 -16.91 -7.88
C PHE A 193 9.06 -16.99 -7.28
N GLY A 194 9.20 -17.59 -6.10
CA GLY A 194 10.47 -17.68 -5.39
C GLY A 194 10.29 -17.77 -3.88
N LYS A 195 10.88 -18.81 -3.26
CA LYS A 195 10.79 -19.03 -1.80
C LYS A 195 11.45 -17.93 -0.96
N ASP A 196 12.42 -17.22 -1.53
CA ASP A 196 13.20 -16.20 -0.83
C ASP A 196 12.61 -14.78 -0.98
N LEU A 197 11.60 -14.60 -1.85
CA LEU A 197 10.91 -13.33 -2.05
C LEU A 197 10.22 -12.84 -0.77
N TYR A 198 9.36 -13.67 -0.17
CA TYR A 198 8.63 -13.27 1.04
C TYR A 198 9.57 -12.88 2.19
N PRO A 199 10.58 -13.70 2.57
CA PRO A 199 11.53 -13.31 3.61
C PRO A 199 12.25 -11.98 3.34
N ALA A 200 12.71 -11.76 2.10
CA ALA A 200 13.42 -10.54 1.72
C ALA A 200 12.52 -9.30 1.79
N MET A 201 11.32 -9.37 1.20
CA MET A 201 10.37 -8.26 1.20
C MET A 201 9.74 -8.00 2.57
N LYS A 202 9.62 -9.03 3.42
CA LYS A 202 9.19 -8.85 4.82
C LYS A 202 10.23 -8.10 5.62
N ALA A 203 11.50 -8.50 5.53
CA ALA A 203 12.59 -7.77 6.18
C ALA A 203 12.65 -6.32 5.72
N TRP A 204 12.48 -6.07 4.41
CA TRP A 204 12.41 -4.71 3.89
C TRP A 204 11.19 -3.94 4.42
N CYS A 205 10.04 -4.58 4.61
CA CYS A 205 8.86 -3.97 5.21
C CYS A 205 9.12 -3.53 6.66
N ASP A 206 9.74 -4.38 7.47
CA ASP A 206 10.08 -4.08 8.86
C ASP A 206 11.04 -2.89 8.97
N GLU A 207 12.00 -2.77 8.04
CA GLU A 207 12.93 -1.64 7.97
C GLU A 207 12.27 -0.35 7.46
N TYR A 208 11.42 -0.45 6.44
CA TYR A 208 10.83 0.72 5.77
C TYR A 208 9.77 1.39 6.66
N PHE A 209 8.91 0.62 7.32
CA PHE A 209 7.84 1.15 8.19
C PHE A 209 8.29 1.37 9.64
N TYR A 210 9.56 1.76 9.80
CA TYR A 210 10.20 2.08 11.06
C TYR A 210 10.26 3.61 11.28
N ILE A 211 9.58 4.06 12.33
CA ILE A 211 10.01 5.20 13.15
C ILE A 211 10.78 4.56 14.33
N PRO A 212 11.54 5.30 15.16
CA PRO A 212 11.97 4.84 16.49
C PRO A 212 10.99 3.91 17.24
N HIS A 213 9.68 3.97 16.93
CA HIS A 213 8.71 2.92 17.18
C HIS A 213 8.00 2.48 15.87
N PRO A 214 8.03 1.20 15.47
CA PRO A 214 7.36 0.71 14.26
C PRO A 214 5.86 1.00 14.19
N ARG A 215 5.39 1.16 12.94
CA ARG A 215 3.99 1.48 12.65
C ARG A 215 3.06 0.31 12.96
N GLY A 216 3.45 -0.91 12.58
CA GLY A 216 2.60 -2.11 12.65
C GLY A 216 3.41 -3.41 12.72
N ILE A 217 2.75 -4.53 12.41
CA ILE A 217 3.35 -5.87 12.46
C ILE A 217 4.05 -6.28 11.15
N GLY A 218 4.11 -5.35 10.20
CA GLY A 218 4.75 -5.52 8.90
C GLY A 218 3.83 -6.18 7.88
N GLY A 219 4.47 -6.87 6.94
CA GLY A 219 3.85 -7.49 5.78
C GLY A 219 4.93 -7.71 4.74
N ILE A 220 4.78 -7.14 3.55
CA ILE A 220 5.86 -7.06 2.54
C ILE A 220 6.00 -5.63 2.00
N PHE A 221 7.22 -5.28 1.64
CA PHE A 221 7.54 -4.07 0.89
C PHE A 221 8.61 -4.41 -0.15
N PHE A 222 8.46 -3.89 -1.35
CA PHE A 222 9.46 -3.98 -2.39
C PHE A 222 9.38 -2.79 -3.34
N ASP A 223 10.52 -2.51 -3.93
CA ASP A 223 10.69 -1.57 -5.03
C ASP A 223 11.72 -2.15 -6.01
N ASP A 224 11.88 -1.53 -7.17
CA ASP A 224 12.90 -1.91 -8.16
C ASP A 224 12.78 -3.34 -8.71
N MET A 225 11.59 -3.94 -8.67
CA MET A 225 11.36 -5.25 -9.28
C MET A 225 11.41 -5.11 -10.80
N SER A 226 12.57 -5.44 -11.38
CA SER A 226 12.90 -5.29 -12.80
C SER A 226 13.78 -6.45 -13.29
N SER A 227 14.26 -6.38 -14.53
CA SER A 227 15.24 -7.33 -15.06
C SER A 227 16.62 -7.26 -14.39
N HIS A 228 16.95 -6.14 -13.75
CA HIS A 228 18.27 -5.88 -13.15
C HIS A 228 18.37 -6.42 -11.74
N ASN A 229 19.60 -6.76 -11.31
CA ASN A 229 19.85 -7.21 -9.95
C ASN A 229 19.64 -6.09 -8.92
N THR A 230 19.02 -6.42 -7.80
CA THR A 230 18.86 -5.55 -6.65
C THR A 230 19.32 -6.26 -5.38
N HIS A 231 20.20 -5.62 -4.62
CA HIS A 231 20.76 -6.16 -3.37
C HIS A 231 19.70 -6.47 -2.31
N ARG A 232 18.49 -5.90 -2.42
CA ARG A 232 17.38 -6.12 -1.48
C ARG A 232 16.61 -7.41 -1.74
N ILE A 233 16.61 -7.92 -2.97
CA ILE A 233 15.81 -9.10 -3.37
C ILE A 233 16.72 -10.24 -3.84
N ASP A 234 17.83 -9.92 -4.51
CA ASP A 234 18.86 -10.88 -4.94
C ASP A 234 19.85 -11.13 -3.78
N ILE A 235 19.36 -11.81 -2.73
CA ILE A 235 20.12 -12.06 -1.47
C ILE A 235 21.17 -13.18 -1.58
N HIS A 236 21.23 -13.90 -2.70
CA HIS A 236 22.20 -14.97 -2.95
C HIS A 236 23.06 -14.66 -4.17
N ALA A 237 24.30 -15.14 -4.15
CA ALA A 237 25.26 -14.97 -5.25
C ALA A 237 24.85 -15.75 -6.52
N ASP A 238 24.10 -16.84 -6.34
CA ASP A 238 23.40 -17.55 -7.41
C ASP A 238 22.04 -16.85 -7.65
N PRO A 239 21.53 -16.70 -8.89
CA PRO A 239 20.27 -16.00 -9.13
C PRO A 239 19.17 -16.67 -8.32
N SER A 240 18.74 -16.01 -7.25
CA SER A 240 17.55 -16.45 -6.50
C SER A 240 16.39 -16.44 -7.50
N PRO A 241 15.59 -17.52 -7.60
CA PRO A 241 14.48 -17.54 -8.53
C PRO A 241 13.51 -16.44 -8.14
N ARG A 242 13.43 -15.41 -8.98
CA ARG A 242 12.47 -14.33 -8.88
C ARG A 242 12.04 -13.88 -10.27
N PRO A 243 10.90 -13.19 -10.40
CA PRO A 243 10.51 -12.54 -11.63
C PRO A 243 11.60 -11.60 -12.16
N ARG A 244 11.92 -11.69 -13.46
CA ARG A 244 12.90 -10.80 -14.12
C ARG A 244 12.37 -10.16 -15.39
N SER A 245 11.51 -10.84 -16.14
CA SER A 245 10.83 -10.22 -17.27
C SER A 245 9.66 -9.35 -16.79
N ALA A 246 9.27 -8.36 -17.59
CA ALA A 246 8.11 -7.52 -17.29
C ALA A 246 6.82 -8.36 -17.15
N GLU A 247 6.71 -9.44 -17.93
CA GLU A 247 5.60 -10.38 -17.86
C GLU A 247 5.55 -11.16 -16.54
N GLU A 248 6.67 -11.75 -16.11
CA GLU A 248 6.73 -12.45 -14.83
C GLU A 248 6.46 -11.49 -13.66
N CYS A 249 7.01 -10.26 -13.73
CA CYS A 249 6.81 -9.26 -12.68
C CYS A 249 5.34 -8.80 -12.63
N PHE A 250 4.70 -8.67 -13.78
CA PHE A 250 3.28 -8.35 -13.85
C PHE A 250 2.42 -9.47 -13.24
N VAL A 251 2.67 -10.73 -13.59
CA VAL A 251 1.94 -11.88 -13.01
C VAL A 251 2.17 -11.95 -11.49
N PHE A 252 3.38 -11.63 -11.02
CA PHE A 252 3.69 -11.55 -9.60
C PHE A 252 2.91 -10.44 -8.88
N ILE A 253 2.87 -9.23 -9.44
CA ILE A 253 2.06 -8.11 -8.93
C ILE A 253 0.57 -8.47 -8.89
N GLN A 254 0.07 -9.18 -9.90
CA GLN A 254 -1.30 -9.66 -9.91
C GLN A 254 -1.57 -10.64 -8.76
N SER A 255 -0.64 -11.56 -8.49
CA SER A 255 -0.72 -12.49 -7.36
C SER A 255 -0.79 -11.72 -6.02
N LEU A 256 0.10 -10.74 -5.83
CA LEU A 256 0.12 -9.93 -4.61
C LEU A 256 -1.14 -9.08 -4.43
N GLY A 257 -1.59 -8.39 -5.47
CA GLY A 257 -2.81 -7.58 -5.43
C GLY A 257 -4.05 -8.42 -5.07
N LYS A 258 -4.21 -9.57 -5.73
CA LYS A 258 -5.33 -10.51 -5.48
C LYS A 258 -5.25 -11.20 -4.11
N SER A 259 -4.10 -11.17 -3.45
CA SER A 259 -3.95 -11.69 -2.09
C SER A 259 -4.56 -10.76 -1.02
N PHE A 260 -4.87 -9.51 -1.36
CA PHE A 260 -5.34 -8.52 -0.39
C PHE A 260 -6.69 -8.87 0.25
N VAL A 261 -7.72 -9.09 -0.58
CA VAL A 261 -9.07 -9.43 -0.10
C VAL A 261 -9.04 -10.69 0.78
N PRO A 262 -8.47 -11.83 0.37
CA PRO A 262 -8.38 -13.01 1.24
C PRO A 262 -7.47 -12.80 2.45
N GLY A 263 -6.48 -11.89 2.38
CA GLY A 263 -5.60 -11.58 3.50
C GLY A 263 -6.24 -10.69 4.56
N TYR A 264 -7.12 -9.75 4.17
CA TYR A 264 -7.67 -8.72 5.06
C TYR A 264 -9.14 -8.92 5.43
N LEU A 265 -9.99 -9.32 4.48
CA LEU A 265 -11.43 -9.42 4.71
C LEU A 265 -11.81 -10.44 5.81
N PRO A 266 -11.16 -11.62 5.92
CA PRO A 266 -11.41 -12.53 7.04
C PRO A 266 -11.07 -11.94 8.41
N ILE A 267 -10.07 -11.06 8.50
CA ILE A 267 -9.73 -10.35 9.75
C ILE A 267 -10.85 -9.37 10.08
N MET A 268 -11.34 -8.63 9.09
CA MET A 268 -12.47 -7.71 9.29
C MET A 268 -13.73 -8.42 9.78
N HIS A 269 -14.09 -9.57 9.20
CA HIS A 269 -15.22 -10.36 9.69
C HIS A 269 -15.07 -10.82 11.13
N ARG A 270 -13.85 -11.11 11.60
CA ARG A 270 -13.59 -11.51 13.00
C ARG A 270 -13.64 -10.33 13.97
N ARG A 271 -13.22 -9.13 13.55
CA ARG A 271 -12.85 -8.04 14.48
C ARG A 271 -13.67 -6.76 14.36
N ALA A 272 -14.25 -6.49 13.20
CA ALA A 272 -14.87 -5.19 12.92
C ALA A 272 -16.04 -4.86 13.85
N PHE A 273 -16.69 -5.88 14.42
CA PHE A 273 -17.84 -5.74 15.32
C PHE A 273 -17.58 -6.21 16.75
N THR A 274 -16.32 -6.48 17.12
CA THR A 274 -15.96 -6.79 18.51
C THR A 274 -16.26 -5.57 19.38
N PRO A 275 -17.04 -5.68 20.47
CA PRO A 275 -17.26 -4.57 21.40
C PRO A 275 -15.94 -4.07 21.99
N TRP A 276 -15.87 -2.77 22.29
CA TRP A 276 -14.67 -2.17 22.87
C TRP A 276 -15.01 -1.20 24.01
N THR A 277 -14.03 -0.93 24.87
CA THR A 277 -14.14 0.11 25.91
C THR A 277 -13.60 1.46 25.43
N GLU A 278 -13.88 2.53 26.17
CA GLU A 278 -13.35 3.85 25.83
C GLU A 278 -11.82 3.89 25.93
N GLU A 279 -11.23 3.14 26.88
CA GLU A 279 -9.78 3.00 27.01
C GLU A 279 -9.18 2.30 25.78
N GLU A 280 -9.85 1.27 25.25
CA GLU A 280 -9.41 0.60 24.02
C GLU A 280 -9.49 1.51 22.80
N ARG A 281 -10.51 2.38 22.74
CA ARG A 281 -10.63 3.42 21.71
C ARG A 281 -9.56 4.49 21.88
N GLN A 282 -9.28 4.94 23.09
CA GLN A 282 -8.19 5.89 23.38
C GLN A 282 -6.85 5.33 22.90
N TRP A 283 -6.56 4.06 23.19
CA TRP A 283 -5.36 3.40 22.70
C TRP A 283 -5.27 3.37 21.17
N GLN A 284 -6.36 3.01 20.48
CA GLN A 284 -6.43 3.05 19.02
C GLN A 284 -6.10 4.44 18.46
N LEU A 285 -6.62 5.51 19.08
CA LEU A 285 -6.36 6.88 18.65
C LEU A 285 -4.90 7.28 18.86
N ILE A 286 -4.26 6.83 19.94
CA ILE A 286 -2.81 7.02 20.18
C ILE A 286 -1.99 6.27 19.11
N ARG A 287 -2.35 5.01 18.80
CA ARG A 287 -1.71 4.23 17.73
C ARG A 287 -1.87 4.88 16.36
N ARG A 288 -3.03 5.47 16.07
CA ARG A 288 -3.27 6.27 14.86
C ARG A 288 -2.43 7.54 14.81
N GLY A 289 -2.13 8.16 15.95
CA GLY A 289 -1.16 9.26 16.03
C GLY A 289 0.22 8.85 15.48
N ARG A 290 0.70 7.65 15.82
CA ARG A 290 1.94 7.08 15.25
C ARG A 290 1.85 6.82 13.75
N TYR A 291 0.68 6.44 13.25
CA TYR A 291 0.45 6.28 11.81
C TYR A 291 0.58 7.63 11.07
N VAL A 292 0.01 8.70 11.63
CA VAL A 292 0.13 10.06 11.10
C VAL A 292 1.59 10.55 11.12
N GLU A 293 2.31 10.32 12.22
CA GLU A 293 3.74 10.65 12.32
C GLU A 293 4.54 9.99 11.18
N PHE A 294 4.28 8.72 10.88
CA PHE A 294 4.97 8.02 9.79
C PHE A 294 4.70 8.68 8.45
N ASN A 295 3.43 8.86 8.11
CA ASN A 295 3.06 9.35 6.79
C ASN A 295 3.55 10.78 6.53
N LEU A 296 3.56 11.64 7.55
CA LEU A 296 3.98 13.04 7.38
C LEU A 296 5.50 13.24 7.51
N VAL A 297 6.17 12.47 8.36
CA VAL A 297 7.60 12.70 8.69
C VAL A 297 8.54 11.76 7.96
N VAL A 298 8.12 10.53 7.64
CA VAL A 298 9.01 9.48 7.11
C VAL A 298 8.64 9.10 5.68
N ASP A 299 7.36 8.86 5.40
CA ASP A 299 6.93 8.24 4.15
C ASP A 299 7.38 9.03 2.90
N ARG A 300 8.18 8.36 2.06
CA ARG A 300 8.73 8.95 0.83
C ARG A 300 7.63 9.25 -0.18
N GLY A 301 6.62 8.37 -0.28
CA GLY A 301 5.51 8.55 -1.23
C GLY A 301 4.68 9.80 -0.92
N THR A 302 4.32 9.99 0.35
CA THR A 302 3.59 11.18 0.81
C THR A 302 4.41 12.46 0.60
N LYS A 303 5.68 12.49 1.00
CA LYS A 303 6.55 13.66 0.78
C LYS A 303 6.69 14.01 -0.71
N PHE A 304 6.97 13.02 -1.54
CA PHE A 304 7.10 13.21 -2.99
C PHE A 304 5.79 13.73 -3.60
N GLY A 305 4.66 13.13 -3.22
CA GLY A 305 3.34 13.57 -3.68
C GLY A 305 3.03 15.01 -3.30
N LEU A 306 3.31 15.41 -2.05
CA LEU A 306 3.07 16.79 -1.58
C LEU A 306 4.00 17.82 -2.23
N GLN A 307 5.19 17.40 -2.66
CA GLN A 307 6.16 18.25 -3.36
C GLN A 307 5.94 18.30 -4.88
N THR A 308 5.17 17.37 -5.43
CA THR A 308 4.90 17.29 -6.87
C THR A 308 3.91 18.39 -7.28
N PRO A 309 4.26 19.28 -8.22
CA PRO A 309 3.32 20.27 -8.73
C PRO A 309 2.06 19.62 -9.29
N SER A 310 0.90 20.25 -9.05
CA SER A 310 -0.42 19.77 -9.49
C SER A 310 -0.86 18.42 -8.90
N ALA A 311 -0.20 17.91 -7.85
CA ALA A 311 -0.65 16.70 -7.19
C ALA A 311 -1.99 16.93 -6.46
N ARG A 312 -2.89 15.95 -6.56
CA ARG A 312 -4.18 15.99 -5.87
C ARG A 312 -3.96 15.68 -4.39
N ILE A 313 -3.77 16.72 -3.58
CA ILE A 313 -3.47 16.64 -2.14
C ILE A 313 -4.48 15.78 -1.39
N GLU A 314 -5.78 15.91 -1.69
CA GLU A 314 -6.85 15.09 -1.09
C GLU A 314 -6.69 13.59 -1.37
N SER A 315 -6.13 13.20 -2.53
CA SER A 315 -5.85 11.79 -2.82
C SER A 315 -4.69 11.25 -2.00
N ILE A 316 -3.71 12.11 -1.68
CA ILE A 316 -2.52 11.75 -0.90
C ILE A 316 -2.87 11.65 0.59
N LEU A 317 -3.57 12.66 1.11
CA LEU A 317 -3.94 12.74 2.53
C LEU A 317 -5.14 11.88 2.91
N MET A 318 -5.77 11.21 1.94
CA MET A 318 -6.72 10.12 2.20
C MET A 318 -6.15 9.10 3.19
N THR A 319 -4.83 8.87 3.13
CA THR A 319 -4.09 7.94 4.01
C THR A 319 -4.16 8.28 5.50
N LEU A 320 -4.54 9.51 5.87
CA LEU A 320 -4.63 9.90 7.27
C LEU A 320 -5.96 9.42 7.88
N PRO A 321 -5.99 8.93 9.13
CA PRO A 321 -7.23 8.61 9.82
C PRO A 321 -8.10 9.84 10.04
N GLU A 322 -9.41 9.63 10.24
CA GLU A 322 -10.34 10.71 10.58
C GLU A 322 -10.00 11.36 11.92
N THR A 323 -9.65 10.54 12.91
CA THR A 323 -9.23 11.00 14.24
C THR A 323 -7.98 10.28 14.71
N ALA A 324 -7.09 11.03 15.36
CA ALA A 324 -5.88 10.57 16.03
C ALA A 324 -5.67 11.36 17.32
N ARG A 325 -4.85 10.84 18.24
CA ARG A 325 -4.62 11.44 19.55
C ARG A 325 -3.14 11.44 19.92
N TRP A 326 -2.69 12.53 20.53
CA TRP A 326 -1.37 12.66 21.12
C TRP A 326 -1.52 13.07 22.58
N GLU A 327 -0.85 12.33 23.45
CA GLU A 327 -0.83 12.58 24.89
C GLU A 327 0.61 12.68 25.36
N TYR A 328 0.89 13.74 26.12
CA TYR A 328 2.19 13.90 26.75
C TYR A 328 2.36 12.86 27.85
N MET A 329 3.37 11.99 27.72
CA MET A 329 3.68 10.93 28.67
C MET A 329 2.48 10.01 28.99
N SER A 330 1.72 9.60 27.96
CA SER A 330 0.61 8.65 28.09
C SER A 330 0.98 7.43 28.95
N GLU A 331 0.16 7.13 29.95
CA GLU A 331 0.28 5.91 30.76
C GLU A 331 -0.39 4.69 30.09
N VAL A 332 -1.18 4.90 29.03
CA VAL A 332 -1.80 3.81 28.26
C VAL A 332 -0.70 2.93 27.66
N GLY A 333 -0.70 1.64 28.03
CA GLY A 333 0.34 0.67 27.68
C GLY A 333 1.58 0.62 28.58
N ALA A 334 1.64 1.43 29.64
CA ALA A 334 2.71 1.36 30.64
C ALA A 334 2.57 0.16 31.59
N GLN A 335 1.35 -0.35 31.80
CA GLN A 335 1.11 -1.50 32.65
C GLN A 335 1.67 -2.78 32.01
N SER A 336 2.67 -3.38 32.65
CA SER A 336 3.24 -4.65 32.23
C SER A 336 2.18 -5.75 32.13
N GLY A 337 2.23 -6.55 31.07
CA GLY A 337 1.27 -7.62 30.79
C GLY A 337 -0.05 -7.17 30.15
N SER A 338 -0.34 -5.86 30.07
CA SER A 338 -1.49 -5.34 29.34
C SER A 338 -1.44 -5.66 27.85
N ARG A 339 -2.59 -5.64 27.17
CA ARG A 339 -2.66 -5.93 25.73
C ARG A 339 -1.94 -4.86 24.89
N GLU A 340 -1.95 -3.62 25.37
CA GLU A 340 -1.24 -2.48 24.82
C GLU A 340 0.28 -2.67 24.96
N ALA A 341 0.75 -3.11 26.12
CA ALA A 341 2.17 -3.43 26.33
C ALA A 341 2.66 -4.57 25.43
N GLN A 342 1.84 -5.62 25.23
CA GLN A 342 2.13 -6.70 24.29
C GLN A 342 2.28 -6.19 22.86
N MET A 343 1.42 -5.24 22.44
CA MET A 343 1.54 -4.61 21.13
C MET A 343 2.86 -3.81 21.03
N LEU A 344 3.20 -3.02 22.05
CA LEU A 344 4.45 -2.26 22.08
C LEU A 344 5.71 -3.15 22.01
N GLU A 345 5.70 -4.32 22.66
CA GLU A 345 6.81 -5.27 22.62
C GLU A 345 7.05 -5.79 21.19
N VAL A 346 5.98 -6.17 20.49
CA VAL A 346 6.06 -6.63 19.09
C VAL A 346 6.56 -5.54 18.16
N LEU A 347 6.15 -4.29 18.40
CA LEU A 347 6.63 -3.15 17.62
C LEU A 347 8.11 -2.90 17.90
N ALA A 348 8.55 -2.95 19.15
CA ALA A 348 9.96 -2.75 19.48
C ALA A 348 10.87 -3.83 18.87
N THR A 349 10.36 -5.06 18.75
CA THR A 349 11.10 -6.21 18.23
C THR A 349 10.27 -6.97 17.20
N PRO A 350 10.37 -6.63 15.90
CA PRO A 350 9.61 -7.29 14.84
C PRO A 350 9.77 -8.82 14.89
N ARG A 351 8.65 -9.53 14.76
CA ARG A 351 8.59 -11.00 14.87
C ARG A 351 8.44 -11.66 13.51
N ASN A 352 8.78 -12.95 13.44
CA ASN A 352 8.44 -13.79 12.29
C ASN A 352 7.09 -14.44 12.54
N TRP A 353 6.10 -14.13 11.68
CA TRP A 353 4.73 -14.64 11.81
C TRP A 353 4.52 -15.98 11.09
N VAL A 354 5.31 -16.26 10.06
CA VAL A 354 5.29 -17.52 9.33
C VAL A 354 6.71 -18.02 9.13
N TRP A 355 6.90 -19.33 9.26
CA TRP A 355 8.18 -19.98 9.05
C TRP A 355 8.30 -20.47 7.60
N ARG A 356 9.53 -20.70 7.13
CA ARG A 356 9.75 -21.34 5.82
C ARG A 356 9.13 -22.74 5.89
N LEU A 357 8.29 -23.09 4.90
CA LEU A 357 7.98 -24.48 4.64
C LEU A 357 9.31 -25.15 4.28
N GLY A 358 9.68 -26.19 5.03
CA GLY A 358 10.92 -26.95 4.86
C GLY A 358 10.95 -27.73 3.56
#